data_AF-A0A3M1EUS2-F1
#
_entry.id   AF-A0A3M1EUS2-F1
#
_cell.length_a   1.000
_cell.length_b   1.000
_cell.length_c   1.000
_cell.angle_alpha   90.00
_cell.angle_beta   90.00
_cell.angle_gamma   90.00
#
_symmetry.space_group_name_H-M   'P 1'
#
loop_
_entity.id
_entity.type
_entity.pdbx_description
1 polymer ?
#
loop_
_entity_poly.entity_id
_entity_poly.type
_entity_poly.pdbx_seq_one_letter_code
_entity_poly.pdbx_strand_id
1 'polypeptide(L)'
;FLTEDRTAATLDHVLDQIDYMVNLVGPDHVGLGSDFDGIKYTPAGLEDVSRMPAITRGLLERGYGDEDVAGILGGNWLRVFREVAG
;
A
#
# COMPACT_ATOMS: atom_id res chain seq x y z
N PHE A 1 7.90 -11.64 -3.11
CA PHE A 1 7.09 -11.13 -4.24
C PHE A 1 5.66 -11.58 -4.03
N LEU A 2 4.67 -10.79 -4.49
CA LEU A 2 3.24 -11.03 -4.25
C LEU A 2 2.77 -12.43 -4.65
N THR A 3 3.26 -12.92 -5.79
CA THR A 3 2.96 -14.23 -6.37
C THR A 3 4.16 -14.68 -7.23
N GLU A 4 4.24 -15.97 -7.55
CA GLU A 4 5.22 -16.48 -8.53
C GLU A 4 4.85 -16.09 -9.98
N ASP A 5 3.56 -16.19 -10.31
CA ASP A 5 3.00 -15.66 -11.57
C ASP A 5 2.65 -14.18 -11.42
N ARG A 6 3.41 -13.32 -12.11
CA ARG A 6 3.29 -11.86 -12.06
C ARG A 6 1.94 -11.34 -12.59
N THR A 7 1.18 -12.15 -13.31
CA THR A 7 -0.16 -11.79 -13.82
C THR A 7 -1.29 -12.22 -12.87
N ALA A 8 -0.97 -13.01 -11.84
CA ALA A 8 -1.95 -13.53 -10.88
C ALA A 8 -2.06 -12.69 -9.59
N ALA A 9 -1.28 -11.60 -9.46
CA ALA A 9 -1.37 -10.73 -8.31
C ALA A 9 -2.74 -10.04 -8.24
N THR A 10 -3.24 -9.81 -7.04
CA THR A 10 -4.56 -9.19 -6.77
C THR A 10 -4.44 -8.12 -5.69
N LEU A 11 -5.48 -7.32 -5.50
CA LEU A 11 -5.61 -6.41 -4.37
C LEU A 11 -5.34 -7.11 -3.02
N ASP A 12 -5.90 -8.31 -2.81
CA ASP A 12 -5.70 -9.05 -1.56
C ASP A 12 -4.24 -9.41 -1.32
N HIS A 13 -3.50 -9.82 -2.35
CA HIS A 13 -2.05 -10.06 -2.20
C HIS A 13 -1.29 -8.78 -1.80
N VAL A 14 -1.70 -7.62 -2.32
CA VAL A 14 -1.10 -6.33 -1.92
C VAL A 14 -1.42 -6.02 -0.47
N LEU A 15 -2.67 -6.19 -0.05
CA LEU A 15 -3.07 -5.99 1.34
C LEU A 15 -2.35 -6.97 2.29
N ASP A 16 -2.15 -8.22 1.88
CA ASP A 16 -1.39 -9.21 2.66
C ASP A 16 0.07 -8.79 2.84
N GLN A 17 0.66 -8.16 1.81
CA GLN A 17 1.99 -7.58 1.95
C GLN A 17 2.03 -6.34 2.82
N ILE A 18 1.00 -5.50 2.79
CA ILE A 18 0.90 -4.39 3.75
C ILE A 18 0.85 -4.96 5.17
N ASP A 19 0.01 -5.95 5.44
CA ASP A 19 -0.07 -6.62 6.76
C ASP A 19 1.27 -7.20 7.19
N TYR A 20 1.96 -7.89 6.30
CA TYR A 20 3.29 -8.42 6.59
C TYR A 20 4.28 -7.31 6.98
N MET A 21 4.31 -6.21 6.23
CA MET A 21 5.21 -5.09 6.50
C MET A 21 4.85 -4.40 7.82
N VAL A 22 3.56 -4.16 8.07
CA VAL A 22 3.08 -3.57 9.32
C VAL A 22 3.46 -4.44 10.51
N ASN A 23 3.26 -5.76 10.42
CA ASN A 23 3.65 -6.69 11.48
C ASN A 23 5.17 -6.73 11.73
N LEU A 24 5.97 -6.44 10.70
CA LEU A 24 7.42 -6.49 10.78
C LEU A 24 8.04 -5.18 11.32
N VAL A 25 7.54 -4.02 10.88
CA VAL A 25 8.17 -2.71 11.15
C VAL A 25 7.24 -1.69 11.82
N GLY A 26 5.99 -2.04 12.07
CA GLY A 26 4.96 -1.14 12.58
C GLY A 26 4.34 -0.25 11.49
N PRO A 27 3.09 0.24 11.71
CA PRO A 27 2.33 0.98 10.69
C PRO A 27 2.98 2.32 10.32
N ASP A 28 3.70 2.96 11.24
CA ASP A 28 4.38 4.26 11.02
C ASP A 28 5.51 4.23 9.98
N HIS A 29 5.94 3.03 9.56
CA HIS A 29 7.06 2.80 8.65
C HIS A 29 6.63 2.23 7.29
N VAL A 30 5.32 2.13 7.03
CA VAL A 30 4.77 1.61 5.79
C VAL A 30 4.17 2.74 4.96
N GLY A 31 4.38 2.72 3.66
CA GLY A 31 3.81 3.68 2.71
C GLY A 31 3.53 3.04 1.36
N LEU A 32 2.76 3.73 0.53
CA LEU A 32 2.42 3.26 -0.82
C LEU A 32 3.42 3.76 -1.87
N GLY A 33 3.70 2.90 -2.85
CA GLY A 33 4.48 3.22 -4.05
C GLY A 33 4.03 2.30 -5.18
N SER A 34 3.17 2.79 -6.06
CA SER A 34 2.49 1.95 -7.07
C SER A 34 3.38 1.60 -8.26
N ASP A 35 4.36 2.44 -8.58
CA ASP A 35 5.17 2.35 -9.80
C ASP A 35 4.28 2.33 -11.08
N PHE A 36 3.13 3.00 -11.04
CA PHE A 36 2.30 3.21 -12.22
C PHE A 36 3.14 3.86 -13.33
N ASP A 37 2.89 3.45 -14.58
CA ASP A 37 3.68 3.79 -15.77
C ASP A 37 5.15 3.27 -15.76
N GLY A 38 5.61 2.64 -14.67
CA GLY A 38 6.92 1.99 -14.54
C GLY A 38 6.91 0.46 -14.68
N ILE A 39 5.74 -0.18 -14.51
CA ILE A 39 5.57 -1.65 -14.55
C ILE A 39 4.73 -2.15 -15.72
N LYS A 40 4.99 -3.39 -16.14
CA LYS A 40 4.27 -4.04 -17.26
C LYS A 40 2.91 -4.62 -16.86
N TYR A 41 2.75 -5.06 -15.61
CA TYR A 41 1.54 -5.72 -15.12
C TYR A 41 1.18 -5.14 -13.76
N THR A 42 -0.10 -4.82 -13.58
CA THR A 42 -0.67 -4.36 -12.31
C THR A 42 -1.47 -5.49 -11.66
N PRO A 43 -1.60 -5.52 -10.33
CA PRO A 43 -2.49 -6.47 -9.65
C PRO A 43 -3.96 -6.27 -10.07
N ALA A 44 -4.72 -7.36 -10.17
CA ALA A 44 -6.16 -7.30 -10.42
C ALA A 44 -6.87 -6.53 -9.29
N GLY A 45 -7.72 -5.57 -9.65
CA GLY A 45 -8.33 -4.62 -8.74
C GLY A 45 -7.50 -3.36 -8.47
N LEU A 46 -6.31 -3.24 -9.06
CA LEU A 46 -5.40 -2.09 -8.99
C LEU A 46 -4.86 -1.71 -10.38
N GLU A 47 -5.73 -1.72 -11.40
CA GLU A 47 -5.31 -1.53 -12.79
C GLU A 47 -4.70 -0.15 -13.06
N ASP A 48 -5.21 0.88 -12.38
CA ASP A 48 -4.79 2.27 -12.53
C ASP A 48 -5.06 3.09 -11.26
N VAL A 49 -4.70 4.38 -11.29
CA VAL A 49 -4.83 5.29 -10.14
C VAL A 49 -6.27 5.45 -9.63
N SER A 50 -7.29 5.27 -10.48
CA SER A 50 -8.69 5.34 -10.07
C SER A 50 -9.08 4.21 -9.10
N ARG A 51 -8.27 3.14 -9.05
CA ARG A 51 -8.48 1.98 -8.17
C ARG A 51 -7.86 2.12 -6.77
N MET A 52 -7.00 3.11 -6.55
CA MET A 52 -6.34 3.33 -5.26
C MET A 52 -7.30 3.36 -4.04
N PRO A 53 -8.55 3.88 -4.12
CA PRO A 53 -9.49 3.82 -3.01
C PRO A 53 -9.85 2.39 -2.54
N ALA A 54 -9.59 1.37 -3.36
CA ALA A 54 -9.77 -0.03 -2.97
C ALA A 54 -8.79 -0.47 -1.87
N ILE A 55 -7.57 0.10 -1.84
CA ILE A 55 -6.60 -0.15 -0.76
C ILE A 55 -7.13 0.41 0.56
N THR A 56 -7.61 1.67 0.55
CA THR A 56 -8.21 2.30 1.75
C THR A 56 -9.34 1.44 2.30
N ARG A 57 -10.25 0.99 1.44
CA ARG A 57 -11.36 0.11 1.83
C ARG A 57 -10.86 -1.21 2.43
N GLY A 58 -9.91 -1.86 1.75
CA GLY A 58 -9.36 -3.14 2.21
C GLY A 58 -8.65 -3.03 3.57
N LEU A 59 -7.91 -1.96 3.82
CA LEU A 59 -7.28 -1.71 5.13
C LEU A 59 -8.33 -1.51 6.23
N LEU A 60 -9.37 -0.72 5.97
CA LEU A 60 -10.48 -0.53 6.92
C LEU A 60 -11.23 -1.85 7.20
N GLU A 61 -11.48 -2.66 6.16
CA GLU A 61 -12.11 -3.98 6.30
C GLU A 61 -11.24 -4.97 7.09
N ARG A 62 -9.91 -4.82 7.05
CA ARG A 62 -8.94 -5.58 7.85
C ARG A 62 -8.79 -5.07 9.29
N GLY A 63 -9.48 -3.99 9.65
CA GLY A 63 -9.54 -3.47 11.02
C GLY A 63 -8.42 -2.49 11.38
N TYR A 64 -7.73 -1.92 10.40
CA TYR A 64 -6.81 -0.81 10.66
C TYR A 64 -7.55 0.41 11.18
N GLY A 65 -6.94 1.12 12.14
CA GLY A 65 -7.47 2.40 12.62
C GLY A 65 -7.28 3.51 11.59
N ASP A 66 -8.12 4.54 11.66
CA ASP A 66 -8.07 5.69 10.75
C ASP A 66 -6.69 6.39 10.73
N GLU A 67 -6.00 6.42 11.87
CA GLU A 67 -4.65 6.99 12.00
C GLU A 67 -3.62 6.18 11.21
N ASP A 68 -3.62 4.85 11.37
CA ASP A 68 -2.71 3.95 10.63
C ASP A 68 -2.98 4.03 9.13
N VAL A 69 -4.26 4.03 8.73
CA VAL A 69 -4.66 4.18 7.32
C VAL A 69 -4.16 5.52 6.78
N ALA A 70 -4.38 6.63 7.47
CA ALA A 70 -3.90 7.94 7.04
C ALA A 70 -2.37 8.00 6.94
N GLY A 71 -1.66 7.34 7.86
CA GLY A 71 -0.21 7.15 7.83
C GLY A 71 0.25 6.44 6.56
N ILE A 72 -0.30 5.25 6.29
CA ILE A 72 0.05 4.42 5.13
C ILE A 72 -0.27 5.12 3.81
N LEU A 73 -1.40 5.82 3.72
CA LEU A 73 -1.82 6.54 2.51
C LEU A 73 -0.94 7.75 2.17
N GLY A 74 -0.16 8.25 3.12
CA GLY A 74 0.80 9.33 2.83
C GLY A 74 1.34 10.06 4.05
N GLY A 75 0.71 9.96 5.23
CA GLY A 75 1.19 10.61 6.45
C GLY A 75 2.64 10.24 6.80
N ASN A 76 3.01 8.97 6.61
CA ASN A 76 4.35 8.46 6.85
C ASN A 76 5.36 9.04 5.87
N TRP A 77 5.01 9.13 4.59
CA TRP A 77 5.84 9.82 3.59
C TRP A 77 6.03 11.30 3.92
N LEU A 78 4.96 11.99 4.31
CA LEU A 78 5.04 13.41 4.70
C LEU A 78 5.91 13.61 5.95
N ARG A 79 5.87 12.70 6.92
CA ARG A 79 6.78 12.71 8.07
C ARG A 79 8.24 12.61 7.62
N VAL A 80 8.56 11.67 6.74
CA VAL A 80 9.92 11.48 6.20
C VAL A 80 10.37 12.70 5.39
N PHE A 81 9.51 13.25 4.52
CA PHE A 81 9.87 14.45 3.75
C PHE A 81 10.17 15.65 4.62
N ARG A 82 9.39 15.89 5.69
CA ARG A 82 9.70 16.97 6.65
C ARG A 82 11.05 16.81 7.32
N GLU A 83 11.44 15.56 7.62
CA GLU A 83 12.70 15.27 8.29
C GLU A 83 13.91 15.42 7.35
N VAL A 84 13.77 15.01 6.10
CA VAL A 84 14.89 14.92 5.14
C VAL A 84 15.00 16.15 4.24
N ALA A 85 13.88 16.76 3.87
CA ALA A 85 13.82 17.83 2.86
C ALA A 85 13.41 19.20 3.41
N GLY A 86 12.83 19.28 4.61
CA GLY A 86 12.35 20.52 5.25
C GLY A 86 10.93 20.89 4.87
#